data_AF-I9FTL4-F1
#
_entry.id   AF-I9FTL4-F1
#
_cell.length_a   1.000
_cell.length_b   1.000
_cell.length_c   1.000
_cell.angle_alpha   90.00
_cell.angle_beta   90.00
_cell.angle_gamma   90.00
#
_symmetry.space_group_name_H-M   'P 1'
#
loop_
_entity.id
_entity.type
_entity.pdbx_description
1 polymer ?
#
loop_
_entity_poly.entity_id
_entity_poly.type
_entity_poly.pdbx_seq_one_letter_code
_entity_poly.pdbx_strand_id
1 'polypeptide(L)'
;MGIFAKLFKKNSEGTSSKNVEDFVSLTRVYFQSVIAANLGITNIRFVPDVANFKRLFKIPTQGGRLGQAEKTASRKMLMQDYGLSENFFKEIDASVKKHCRTQNDVQAYLFMYQGFSQDLMMLMGNLMQWKFRVPSVFKGALRSMTEKTVHDVCTKTVWKKDDVHKTAMAVRQYKERLGYSEQWMTEYVYNVVLLAKKEPKNKATEEK
;
A
#
# COMPACT_ATOMS: atom_id res chain seq x y z
N MET A 1 -13.76 17.24 -2.37
CA MET A 1 -14.41 15.94 -2.03
C MET A 1 -13.33 14.96 -1.59
N GLY A 2 -13.44 14.38 -0.40
CA GLY A 2 -12.40 13.50 0.17
C GLY A 2 -12.23 12.18 -0.60
N ILE A 3 -11.00 11.66 -0.59
CA ILE A 3 -10.54 10.45 -1.29
C ILE A 3 -11.51 9.29 -1.09
N PHE A 4 -11.75 8.95 0.18
CA PHE A 4 -12.63 7.85 0.53
C PHE A 4 -14.10 8.08 0.09
N ALA A 5 -14.59 9.33 0.00
CA ALA A 5 -15.95 9.61 -0.44
C ALA A 5 -16.20 9.16 -1.90
N LYS A 6 -15.17 9.16 -2.75
CA LYS A 6 -15.25 8.60 -4.11
C LYS A 6 -15.35 7.07 -4.08
N LEU A 7 -14.64 6.40 -3.19
CA LEU A 7 -14.67 4.94 -3.02
C LEU A 7 -16.04 4.44 -2.56
N PHE A 8 -16.66 5.11 -1.58
CA PHE A 8 -17.98 4.72 -1.05
C PHE A 8 -19.11 4.92 -2.06
N LYS A 9 -19.21 6.12 -2.66
CA LYS A 9 -20.27 6.45 -3.62
C LYS A 9 -20.26 5.50 -4.83
N LYS A 10 -19.08 5.05 -5.22
CA LYS A 10 -18.90 4.17 -6.37
C LYS A 10 -19.07 2.68 -6.06
N ASN A 11 -18.82 2.26 -4.82
CA ASN A 11 -19.21 0.93 -4.35
C ASN A 11 -20.73 0.77 -4.25
N SER A 12 -21.49 1.84 -3.92
CA SER A 12 -22.96 1.82 -3.97
C SER A 12 -23.53 1.84 -5.40
N GLU A 13 -22.78 2.36 -6.38
CA GLU A 13 -23.17 2.40 -7.80
C GLU A 13 -22.59 1.21 -8.62
N GLY A 14 -22.07 0.17 -7.96
CA GLY A 14 -21.59 -1.07 -8.59
C GLY A 14 -20.30 -0.94 -9.42
N THR A 15 -19.71 0.25 -9.50
CA THR A 15 -18.49 0.50 -10.29
C THR A 15 -17.37 0.97 -9.36
N SER A 16 -16.80 0.08 -8.54
CA SER A 16 -15.62 0.39 -7.71
C SER A 16 -14.54 1.02 -8.60
N SER A 17 -14.28 2.33 -8.51
CA SER A 17 -13.16 2.92 -9.27
C SER A 17 -11.86 2.59 -8.55
N LYS A 18 -11.32 1.43 -8.87
CA LYS A 18 -10.01 0.97 -8.39
C LYS A 18 -8.95 1.92 -8.96
N ASN A 19 -8.46 2.85 -8.13
CA ASN A 19 -7.38 3.79 -8.47
C ASN A 19 -6.22 3.64 -7.47
N VAL A 20 -5.08 4.25 -7.76
CA VAL A 20 -3.87 4.12 -6.92
C VAL A 20 -4.10 4.72 -5.53
N GLU A 21 -4.78 5.85 -5.46
CA GLU A 21 -4.99 6.61 -4.22
C GLU A 21 -5.82 5.82 -3.20
N ASP A 22 -6.89 5.16 -3.67
CA ASP A 22 -7.77 4.31 -2.86
C ASP A 22 -7.04 3.06 -2.37
N PHE A 23 -6.20 2.43 -3.21
CA PHE A 23 -5.40 1.28 -2.81
C PHE A 23 -4.41 1.62 -1.69
N VAL A 24 -3.64 2.70 -1.86
CA VAL A 24 -2.66 3.14 -0.87
C VAL A 24 -3.37 3.57 0.42
N SER A 25 -4.50 4.27 0.31
CA SER A 25 -5.29 4.70 1.47
C SER A 25 -5.89 3.52 2.24
N LEU A 26 -6.47 2.52 1.56
CA LEU A 26 -6.94 1.29 2.20
C LEU A 26 -5.80 0.51 2.86
N THR A 27 -4.63 0.48 2.24
CA THR A 27 -3.44 -0.14 2.83
C THR A 27 -3.07 0.57 4.14
N ARG A 28 -3.03 1.91 4.16
CA ARG A 28 -2.78 2.68 5.40
C ARG A 28 -3.84 2.44 6.47
N VAL A 29 -5.11 2.31 6.10
CA VAL A 29 -6.19 1.92 7.02
C VAL A 29 -5.88 0.57 7.66
N TYR A 30 -5.43 -0.42 6.88
CA TYR A 30 -5.04 -1.73 7.42
C TYR A 30 -3.89 -1.59 8.42
N PHE A 31 -2.82 -0.88 8.06
CA PHE A 31 -1.68 -0.60 8.97
C PHE A 31 -2.13 0.02 10.30
N GLN A 32 -2.88 1.12 10.25
CA GLN A 32 -3.36 1.79 11.46
C GLN A 32 -4.35 0.93 12.25
N SER A 33 -5.13 0.08 11.58
CA SER A 33 -6.06 -0.85 12.25
C SER A 33 -5.31 -1.94 13.03
N VAL A 34 -4.22 -2.47 12.47
CA VAL A 34 -3.34 -3.43 13.16
C VAL A 34 -2.69 -2.77 14.38
N ILE A 35 -2.17 -1.55 14.21
CA ILE A 35 -1.56 -0.77 15.31
C ILE A 35 -2.59 -0.52 16.43
N ALA A 36 -3.79 -0.06 16.08
CA ALA A 36 -4.85 0.21 17.04
C ALA A 36 -5.28 -1.04 17.80
N ALA A 37 -5.45 -2.16 17.11
CA ALA A 37 -5.84 -3.42 17.71
C ALA A 37 -4.75 -3.96 18.66
N ASN A 38 -3.47 -3.89 18.25
CA ASN A 38 -2.34 -4.40 19.03
C ASN A 38 -2.08 -3.56 20.30
N LEU A 39 -2.19 -2.24 20.20
CA LEU A 39 -1.89 -1.32 21.31
C LEU A 39 -3.12 -0.96 22.14
N GLY A 40 -4.31 -1.45 21.79
CA GLY A 40 -5.56 -1.11 22.47
C GLY A 40 -5.93 0.37 22.35
N ILE A 41 -5.67 1.01 21.21
CA ILE A 41 -5.97 2.42 20.98
C ILE A 41 -7.49 2.63 20.99
N THR A 42 -7.96 3.52 21.86
CA THR A 42 -9.36 3.95 21.94
C THR A 42 -9.56 5.37 21.42
N ASN A 43 -8.52 6.21 21.47
CA ASN A 43 -8.57 7.57 20.97
C ASN A 43 -8.41 7.61 19.45
N ILE A 44 -9.50 7.95 18.75
CA ILE A 44 -9.59 7.99 17.29
C ILE A 44 -8.60 8.96 16.62
N ARG A 45 -8.07 9.96 17.35
CA ARG A 45 -7.11 10.93 16.83
C ARG A 45 -5.74 10.31 16.52
N PHE A 46 -5.40 9.18 17.13
CA PHE A 46 -4.15 8.46 16.86
C PHE A 46 -4.16 7.70 15.54
N VAL A 47 -5.34 7.46 14.96
CA VAL A 47 -5.51 6.64 13.76
C VAL A 47 -6.43 7.35 12.74
N PRO A 48 -5.95 8.46 12.12
CA PRO A 48 -6.77 9.31 11.27
C PRO A 48 -7.31 8.62 10.01
N ASP A 49 -6.58 7.69 9.40
CA ASP A 49 -7.08 6.92 8.25
C ASP A 49 -8.21 5.98 8.68
N VAL A 50 -8.05 5.29 9.83
CA VAL A 50 -9.12 4.46 10.44
C VAL A 50 -10.34 5.31 10.76
N ALA A 51 -10.15 6.51 11.30
CA ALA A 51 -11.23 7.45 11.60
C ALA A 51 -12.05 7.80 10.36
N ASN A 52 -11.37 8.17 9.27
CA ASN A 52 -12.01 8.52 8.01
C ASN A 52 -12.73 7.32 7.39
N PHE A 53 -12.07 6.16 7.37
CA PHE A 53 -12.64 4.92 6.86
C PHE A 53 -13.91 4.52 7.62
N LYS A 54 -13.85 4.55 8.96
CA LYS A 54 -14.98 4.23 9.83
C LYS A 54 -16.18 5.16 9.60
N ARG A 55 -15.95 6.47 9.54
CA ARG A 55 -17.01 7.48 9.32
C ARG A 55 -17.72 7.27 7.99
N LEU A 56 -16.96 6.89 6.99
CA LEU A 56 -17.47 6.69 5.64
C LEU A 56 -18.24 5.38 5.50
N PHE A 57 -17.61 4.25 5.83
CA PHE A 57 -18.20 2.92 5.66
C PHE A 57 -19.11 2.51 6.83
N LYS A 58 -19.33 3.42 7.79
CA LYS A 58 -20.17 3.20 8.98
C LYS A 58 -19.78 1.94 9.75
N ILE A 59 -18.48 1.66 9.85
CA ILE A 59 -17.98 0.47 10.53
C ILE A 59 -18.25 0.61 12.04
N PRO A 60 -18.95 -0.33 12.69
CA PRO A 60 -19.21 -0.27 14.12
C PRO A 60 -17.93 -0.53 14.93
N THR A 61 -17.83 0.07 16.11
CA THR A 61 -16.74 -0.24 17.05
C THR A 61 -17.03 -1.58 17.71
N GLN A 62 -16.03 -2.45 17.83
CA GLN A 62 -16.17 -3.74 18.51
C GLN A 62 -15.54 -3.66 19.90
N GLY A 63 -16.34 -3.89 20.94
CA GLY A 63 -15.85 -3.90 22.34
C GLY A 63 -15.20 -2.60 22.79
N GLY A 64 -15.65 -1.44 22.27
CA GLY A 64 -15.09 -0.12 22.62
C GLY A 64 -13.67 0.14 22.11
N ARG A 65 -13.08 -0.76 21.32
CA ARG A 65 -11.73 -0.66 20.78
C ARG A 65 -11.72 -0.39 19.27
N LEU A 66 -10.73 0.37 18.83
CA LEU A 66 -10.50 0.63 17.41
C LEU A 66 -9.63 -0.46 16.79
N GLY A 67 -9.75 -0.63 15.48
CA GLY A 67 -8.85 -1.45 14.69
C GLY A 67 -9.35 -2.86 14.41
N GLN A 68 -10.17 -3.47 15.27
CA GLN A 68 -10.61 -4.86 15.03
C GLN A 68 -11.56 -4.98 13.82
N ALA A 69 -12.62 -4.18 13.81
CA ALA A 69 -13.59 -4.16 12.74
C ALA A 69 -13.00 -3.55 11.45
N GLU A 70 -12.22 -2.49 11.59
CA GLU A 70 -11.60 -1.79 10.47
C GLU A 70 -10.50 -2.63 9.81
N LYS A 71 -9.71 -3.40 10.58
CA LYS A 71 -8.76 -4.40 10.05
C LYS A 71 -9.48 -5.44 9.21
N THR A 72 -10.58 -5.98 9.71
CA THR A 72 -11.36 -7.01 9.01
C THR A 72 -11.97 -6.47 7.71
N ALA A 73 -12.59 -5.28 7.77
CA ALA A 73 -13.22 -4.66 6.61
C ALA A 73 -12.19 -4.24 5.54
N SER A 74 -11.11 -3.55 5.94
CA SER A 74 -10.05 -3.15 5.01
C SER A 74 -9.35 -4.34 4.38
N ARG A 75 -9.07 -5.41 5.16
CA ARG A 75 -8.54 -6.67 4.62
C ARG A 75 -9.44 -7.27 3.55
N LYS A 76 -10.75 -7.36 3.84
CA LYS A 76 -11.73 -7.90 2.90
C LYS A 76 -11.73 -7.11 1.59
N MET A 77 -11.77 -5.77 1.66
CA MET A 77 -11.71 -4.91 0.47
C MET A 77 -10.39 -5.08 -0.28
N LEU A 78 -9.25 -5.11 0.42
CA LEU A 78 -7.93 -5.29 -0.19
C LEU A 78 -7.79 -6.64 -0.91
N MET A 79 -8.36 -7.72 -0.34
CA MET A 79 -8.37 -9.04 -0.97
C MET A 79 -9.33 -9.09 -2.18
N GLN A 80 -10.57 -8.63 -2.01
CA GLN A 80 -11.61 -8.75 -3.05
C GLN A 80 -11.38 -7.80 -4.22
N ASP A 81 -10.97 -6.55 -3.95
CA ASP A 81 -10.87 -5.53 -4.97
C ASP A 81 -9.50 -5.56 -5.67
N TYR A 82 -8.44 -5.92 -4.95
CA TYR A 82 -7.05 -5.84 -5.43
C TYR A 82 -6.33 -7.21 -5.49
N GLY A 83 -6.96 -8.29 -5.03
CA GLY A 83 -6.40 -9.63 -5.15
C GLY A 83 -5.14 -9.84 -4.31
N LEU A 84 -5.00 -9.14 -3.19
CA LEU A 84 -3.87 -9.34 -2.26
C LEU A 84 -3.99 -10.67 -1.53
N SER A 85 -2.84 -11.33 -1.32
CA SER A 85 -2.77 -12.62 -0.62
C SER A 85 -2.95 -12.46 0.89
N GLU A 86 -3.30 -13.55 1.59
CA GLU A 86 -3.29 -13.53 3.05
C GLU A 86 -1.92 -13.22 3.64
N ASN A 87 -0.86 -13.68 2.98
CA ASN A 87 0.50 -13.51 3.45
C ASN A 87 0.91 -12.03 3.50
N PHE A 88 0.43 -11.23 2.54
CA PHE A 88 0.62 -9.78 2.52
C PHE A 88 0.22 -9.13 3.87
N PHE A 89 -0.92 -9.54 4.42
CA PHE A 89 -1.43 -9.04 5.70
C PHE A 89 -0.68 -9.61 6.90
N LYS A 90 -0.28 -10.89 6.86
CA LYS A 90 0.48 -11.54 7.93
C LYS A 90 1.83 -10.87 8.16
N GLU A 91 2.50 -10.45 7.08
CA GLU A 91 3.77 -9.73 7.19
C GLU A 91 3.60 -8.33 7.80
N ILE A 92 2.53 -7.61 7.44
CA ILE A 92 2.20 -6.32 8.10
C ILE A 92 1.94 -6.54 9.59
N ASP A 93 1.12 -7.53 9.94
CA ASP A 93 0.81 -7.87 11.33
C ASP A 93 2.07 -8.17 12.14
N ALA A 94 2.99 -8.98 11.58
CA ALA A 94 4.25 -9.33 12.21
C ALA A 94 5.17 -8.11 12.35
N SER A 95 5.28 -7.29 11.29
CA SER A 95 6.07 -6.07 11.28
C SER A 95 5.59 -5.08 12.35
N VAL A 96 4.28 -4.79 12.41
CA VAL A 96 3.70 -3.90 13.41
C VAL A 96 3.90 -4.48 14.81
N LYS A 97 3.65 -5.77 15.03
CA LYS A 97 3.84 -6.41 16.34
C LYS A 97 5.28 -6.31 16.84
N LYS A 98 6.27 -6.40 15.93
CA LYS A 98 7.69 -6.30 16.28
C LYS A 98 8.09 -4.87 16.69
N HIS A 99 7.58 -3.86 15.99
CA HIS A 99 8.06 -2.48 16.11
C HIS A 99 7.17 -1.56 16.94
N CYS A 100 5.85 -1.75 16.95
CA CYS A 100 4.90 -0.92 17.69
C CYS A 100 4.55 -1.59 19.01
N ARG A 101 5.40 -1.44 20.03
CA ARG A 101 5.15 -1.99 21.38
C ARG A 101 4.44 -0.99 22.28
N THR A 102 4.65 0.29 22.02
CA THR A 102 4.04 1.42 22.71
C THR A 102 3.50 2.43 21.70
N GLN A 103 2.69 3.39 22.16
CA GLN A 103 2.17 4.47 21.31
C GLN A 103 3.29 5.37 20.75
N ASN A 104 4.40 5.52 21.48
CA ASN A 104 5.53 6.36 21.06
C ASN A 104 6.27 5.77 19.84
N ASP A 105 6.23 4.44 19.66
CA ASP A 105 6.87 3.75 18.55
C ASP A 105 6.12 3.93 17.22
N VAL A 106 4.83 4.27 17.29
CA VAL A 106 3.91 4.29 16.14
C VAL A 106 4.36 5.29 15.09
N GLN A 107 4.70 6.51 15.50
CA GLN A 107 5.11 7.55 14.55
C GLN A 107 6.39 7.16 13.82
N ALA A 108 7.39 6.67 14.54
CA ALA A 108 8.65 6.23 13.95
C ALA A 108 8.44 5.08 12.96
N TYR A 109 7.58 4.10 13.31
CA TYR A 109 7.23 3.00 12.42
C TYR A 109 6.52 3.47 11.15
N LEU A 110 5.52 4.35 11.27
CA LEU A 110 4.80 4.89 10.12
C LEU A 110 5.71 5.71 9.20
N PHE A 111 6.64 6.49 9.77
CA PHE A 111 7.66 7.21 9.00
C PHE A 111 8.57 6.26 8.23
N MET A 112 9.02 5.19 8.87
CA MET A 112 9.85 4.15 8.24
C MET A 112 9.10 3.46 7.09
N TYR A 113 7.83 3.10 7.30
CA TYR A 113 7.00 2.53 6.23
C TYR A 113 6.76 3.52 5.08
N GLN A 114 6.53 4.79 5.39
CA GLN A 114 6.33 5.82 4.37
C GLN A 114 7.58 6.01 3.51
N GLY A 115 8.76 6.12 4.13
CA GLY A 115 10.03 6.22 3.41
C GLY A 115 10.27 5.00 2.51
N PHE A 116 10.04 3.80 3.06
CA PHE A 116 10.10 2.56 2.28
C PHE A 116 9.19 2.58 1.05
N SER A 117 7.90 2.90 1.24
CA SER A 117 6.93 2.92 0.13
C SER A 117 7.31 3.98 -0.91
N GLN A 118 7.78 5.15 -0.49
CA GLN A 118 8.16 6.22 -1.40
C GLN A 118 9.38 5.83 -2.24
N ASP A 119 10.44 5.34 -1.61
CA ASP A 119 11.67 4.94 -2.29
C ASP A 119 11.45 3.73 -3.20
N LEU A 120 10.65 2.76 -2.75
CA LEU A 120 10.26 1.61 -3.57
C LEU A 120 9.50 2.08 -4.81
N MET A 121 8.49 2.94 -4.65
CA MET A 121 7.72 3.43 -5.80
C MET A 121 8.56 4.29 -6.75
N MET A 122 9.49 5.10 -6.24
CA MET A 122 10.42 5.87 -7.05
C MET A 122 11.35 4.97 -7.87
N LEU A 123 11.92 3.92 -7.26
CA LEU A 123 12.73 2.93 -7.97
C LEU A 123 11.92 2.22 -9.04
N MET A 124 10.70 1.79 -8.72
CA MET A 124 9.84 1.13 -9.70
C MET A 124 9.51 2.08 -10.85
N GLY A 125 9.25 3.35 -10.57
CA GLY A 125 9.08 4.39 -11.58
C GLY A 125 10.28 4.46 -12.53
N ASN A 126 11.51 4.50 -12.00
CA ASN A 126 12.74 4.57 -12.78
C ASN A 126 13.05 3.27 -13.56
N LEU A 127 12.89 2.11 -12.93
CA LEU A 127 13.26 0.80 -13.48
C LEU A 127 12.19 0.20 -14.40
N MET A 128 10.94 0.63 -14.25
CA MET A 128 9.81 0.11 -15.01
C MET A 128 9.29 1.06 -16.10
N GLN A 129 9.95 2.19 -16.38
CA GLN A 129 9.51 3.16 -17.40
C GLN A 129 9.11 2.51 -18.74
N TRP A 130 9.91 1.58 -19.25
CA TRP A 130 9.58 0.83 -20.49
C TRP A 130 8.51 -0.25 -20.28
N LYS A 131 8.44 -0.85 -19.10
CA LYS A 131 7.45 -1.89 -18.73
C LYS A 131 6.04 -1.30 -18.59
N PHE A 132 5.92 0.01 -18.36
CA PHE A 132 4.65 0.73 -18.49
C PHE A 132 4.09 0.77 -19.92
N ARG A 133 4.87 0.39 -20.94
CA ARG A 133 4.40 0.27 -22.34
C ARG A 133 3.73 -1.07 -22.64
N VAL A 134 3.88 -2.09 -21.79
CA VAL A 134 3.22 -3.39 -21.96
C VAL A 134 1.71 -3.25 -21.74
N PRO A 135 0.83 -3.66 -22.67
CA PRO A 135 -0.61 -3.51 -22.49
C PRO A 135 -1.14 -4.17 -21.20
N SER A 136 -2.10 -3.53 -20.53
CA SER A 136 -2.65 -3.99 -19.23
C SER A 136 -3.40 -5.33 -19.29
N VAL A 137 -3.71 -5.81 -20.50
CA VAL A 137 -4.28 -7.14 -20.76
C VAL A 137 -3.29 -8.27 -20.41
N PHE A 138 -1.98 -8.01 -20.45
CA PHE A 138 -0.93 -8.99 -20.13
C PHE A 138 -0.57 -8.98 -18.64
N LYS A 139 -1.56 -9.21 -17.77
CA LYS A 139 -1.39 -9.19 -16.30
C LYS A 139 -0.28 -10.13 -15.80
N GLY A 140 -0.19 -11.35 -16.35
CA GLY A 140 0.85 -12.31 -15.98
C GLY A 140 2.27 -11.83 -16.33
N ALA A 141 2.45 -11.26 -17.52
CA ALA A 141 3.73 -10.69 -17.93
C ALA A 141 4.10 -9.47 -17.07
N LEU A 142 3.13 -8.59 -16.77
CA LEU A 142 3.33 -7.46 -15.86
C LEU A 142 3.79 -7.93 -14.47
N ARG A 143 3.16 -8.98 -13.93
CA ARG A 143 3.54 -9.55 -12.64
C ARG A 143 4.95 -10.14 -12.66
N SER A 144 5.28 -10.96 -13.65
CA SER A 144 6.64 -11.52 -13.77
C SER A 144 7.72 -10.44 -13.95
N MET A 145 7.41 -9.37 -14.68
CA MET A 145 8.33 -8.23 -14.80
C MET A 145 8.47 -7.45 -13.49
N THR A 146 7.39 -7.29 -12.71
CA THR A 146 7.45 -6.71 -11.37
C THR A 146 8.31 -7.57 -10.45
N GLU A 147 8.09 -8.89 -10.42
CA GLU A 147 8.87 -9.86 -9.63
C GLU A 147 10.36 -9.74 -9.95
N LYS A 148 10.73 -9.78 -11.23
CA LYS A 148 12.13 -9.61 -11.65
C LYS A 148 12.72 -8.26 -11.22
N THR A 149 11.93 -7.19 -11.29
CA THR A 149 12.42 -5.85 -10.93
C THR A 149 12.60 -5.71 -9.42
N VAL A 150 11.69 -6.25 -8.63
CA VAL A 150 11.80 -6.32 -7.16
C VAL A 150 13.00 -7.18 -6.78
N HIS A 151 13.18 -8.32 -7.43
CA HIS A 151 14.33 -9.18 -7.22
C HIS A 151 15.65 -8.46 -7.49
N ASP A 152 15.77 -7.75 -8.63
CA ASP A 152 16.94 -6.91 -8.91
C ASP A 152 17.15 -5.86 -7.81
N VAL A 153 16.09 -5.19 -7.36
CA VAL A 153 16.15 -4.24 -6.24
C VAL A 153 16.66 -4.92 -4.97
N CYS A 154 16.38 -6.19 -4.71
CA CYS A 154 16.83 -6.90 -3.51
C CYS A 154 18.24 -7.51 -3.63
N THR A 155 18.68 -7.94 -4.81
CA THR A 155 19.92 -8.73 -4.97
C THR A 155 21.03 -8.03 -5.74
N LYS A 156 20.71 -7.15 -6.69
CA LYS A 156 21.69 -6.56 -7.61
C LYS A 156 22.61 -5.56 -6.92
N THR A 157 23.91 -5.82 -6.89
CA THR A 157 24.88 -4.93 -6.21
C THR A 157 25.30 -3.74 -7.07
N VAL A 158 25.33 -3.89 -8.39
CA VAL A 158 25.83 -2.87 -9.32
C VAL A 158 24.68 -2.26 -10.14
N TRP A 159 24.55 -0.93 -10.08
CA TRP A 159 23.58 -0.18 -10.89
C TRP A 159 24.31 0.80 -11.81
N LYS A 160 23.73 1.06 -12.99
CA LYS A 160 24.32 1.98 -13.97
C LYS A 160 24.27 3.44 -13.51
N LYS A 161 23.27 3.81 -12.71
CA LYS A 161 23.11 5.16 -12.17
C LYS A 161 23.26 5.14 -10.66
N ASP A 162 24.01 6.11 -10.13
CA ASP A 162 24.34 6.22 -8.71
C ASP A 162 23.12 6.51 -7.82
N ASP A 163 22.18 7.31 -8.31
CA ASP A 163 20.90 7.59 -7.66
C ASP A 163 20.07 6.31 -7.45
N VAL A 164 19.96 5.48 -8.50
CA VAL A 164 19.30 4.18 -8.43
C VAL A 164 20.00 3.25 -7.45
N HIS A 165 21.34 3.27 -7.41
CA HIS A 165 22.11 2.48 -6.44
C HIS A 165 21.76 2.87 -5.00
N LYS A 166 21.82 4.17 -4.68
CA LYS A 166 21.54 4.70 -3.34
C LYS A 166 20.13 4.37 -2.89
N THR A 167 19.12 4.62 -3.74
CA THR A 167 17.73 4.31 -3.38
C THR A 167 17.51 2.80 -3.25
N ALA A 168 18.11 1.96 -4.11
CA ALA A 168 18.01 0.50 -3.96
C ALA A 168 18.59 0.01 -2.62
N MET A 169 19.72 0.57 -2.20
CA MET A 169 20.30 0.29 -0.89
C MET A 169 19.40 0.74 0.27
N ALA A 170 18.79 1.93 0.18
CA ALA A 170 17.83 2.40 1.18
C ALA A 170 16.61 1.47 1.28
N VAL A 171 16.03 1.08 0.14
CA VAL A 171 14.89 0.13 0.09
C VAL A 171 15.25 -1.22 0.73
N ARG A 172 16.47 -1.74 0.51
CA ARG A 172 16.94 -2.96 1.19
C ARG A 172 17.00 -2.78 2.70
N GLN A 173 17.58 -1.69 3.18
CA GLN A 173 17.66 -1.41 4.61
C GLN A 173 16.28 -1.31 5.24
N TYR A 174 15.34 -0.63 4.57
CA TYR A 174 13.96 -0.56 5.00
C TYR A 174 13.30 -1.94 5.01
N LYS A 175 13.44 -2.73 3.94
CA LYS A 175 12.91 -4.09 3.84
C LYS A 175 13.36 -4.95 5.02
N GLU A 176 14.67 -4.96 5.31
CA GLU A 176 15.24 -5.76 6.42
C GLU A 176 14.74 -5.28 7.79
N ARG A 177 14.65 -3.96 8.00
CA ARG A 177 14.11 -3.40 9.25
C ARG A 177 12.63 -3.76 9.41
N LEU A 178 11.81 -3.46 8.42
CA LEU A 178 10.37 -3.70 8.42
C LEU A 178 10.04 -5.20 8.42
N GLY A 179 10.94 -6.05 7.92
CA GLY A 179 10.76 -7.50 7.85
C GLY A 179 9.86 -7.96 6.69
N TYR A 180 9.86 -7.24 5.57
CA TYR A 180 9.07 -7.59 4.39
C TYR A 180 9.82 -8.51 3.43
N SER A 181 9.08 -9.41 2.81
CA SER A 181 9.58 -10.30 1.76
C SER A 181 9.60 -9.63 0.38
N GLU A 182 10.34 -10.21 -0.56
CA GLU A 182 10.26 -9.84 -1.99
C GLU A 182 8.83 -10.04 -2.53
N GLN A 183 8.10 -11.04 -2.01
CA GLN A 183 6.73 -11.29 -2.40
C GLN A 183 5.80 -10.15 -1.96
N TRP A 184 5.95 -9.65 -0.73
CA TRP A 184 5.18 -8.51 -0.24
C TRP A 184 5.41 -7.27 -1.10
N MET A 185 6.69 -6.97 -1.40
CA MET A 185 7.08 -5.87 -2.29
C MET A 185 6.47 -6.03 -3.68
N THR A 186 6.52 -7.23 -4.24
CA THR A 186 5.94 -7.55 -5.54
C THR A 186 4.43 -7.31 -5.57
N GLU A 187 3.69 -7.84 -4.60
CA GLU A 187 2.23 -7.69 -4.55
C GLU A 187 1.81 -6.22 -4.43
N TYR A 188 2.53 -5.44 -3.62
CA TYR A 188 2.30 -4.01 -3.47
C TYR A 188 2.55 -3.25 -4.79
N VAL A 189 3.75 -3.39 -5.35
CA VAL A 189 4.16 -2.68 -6.57
C VAL A 189 3.27 -3.06 -7.75
N TYR A 190 3.00 -4.36 -7.92
CA TYR A 190 2.18 -4.86 -9.02
C TYR A 190 0.79 -4.21 -9.01
N ASN A 191 0.16 -4.09 -7.84
CA ASN A 191 -1.13 -3.44 -7.71
C ASN A 191 -1.06 -1.96 -8.04
N VAL A 192 -0.08 -1.22 -7.51
CA VAL A 192 0.08 0.20 -7.83
C VAL A 192 0.28 0.40 -9.34
N VAL A 193 1.16 -0.38 -9.97
CA VAL A 193 1.44 -0.32 -11.42
C VAL A 193 0.19 -0.64 -12.24
N LEU A 194 -0.54 -1.70 -11.88
CA LEU A 194 -1.74 -2.11 -12.60
C LEU A 194 -2.83 -1.01 -12.53
N LEU A 195 -3.00 -0.38 -11.36
CA LEU A 195 -3.98 0.68 -11.15
C LEU A 195 -3.58 1.96 -11.90
N ALA A 196 -2.32 2.39 -11.80
CA ALA A 196 -1.80 3.55 -12.51
C ALA A 196 -1.99 3.45 -14.04
N LYS A 197 -1.96 2.23 -14.59
CA LYS A 197 -2.20 1.98 -16.01
C LYS A 197 -3.68 1.97 -16.41
N LYS A 198 -4.59 1.75 -15.48
CA LYS A 198 -6.05 1.72 -15.71
C LYS A 198 -6.69 3.09 -15.52
N GLU A 199 -6.03 3.98 -14.79
CA GLU A 199 -6.46 5.37 -14.73
C GLU A 199 -6.48 5.94 -16.16
N PRO A 200 -7.63 6.46 -16.63
CA PRO A 200 -7.66 7.10 -17.93
C PRO A 200 -6.62 8.22 -17.88
N LYS A 201 -5.66 8.20 -18.82
CA LYS A 201 -4.86 9.40 -19.09
C LYS A 201 -5.90 10.48 -19.33
N ASN A 202 -6.02 11.46 -18.43
CA ASN A 202 -6.83 12.63 -18.70
C ASN A 202 -6.44 13.06 -20.10
N LYS A 203 -7.39 12.98 -21.04
CA LYS A 203 -7.25 13.67 -22.31
C LYS A 203 -6.88 15.08 -21.89
N ALA A 204 -5.77 15.57 -22.42
CA ALA A 204 -5.49 16.98 -22.43
C ALA A 204 -6.74 17.66 -23.03
N THR A 205 -7.61 18.14 -22.15
CA THR A 205 -8.56 19.19 -22.43
C THR A 205 -8.01 20.43 -21.73
N GLU A 206 -6.77 20.75 -22.08
CA GLU A 206 -6.21 22.10 -22.05
C GLU A 206 -5.80 22.41 -23.48
N GLU A 207 -6.80 22.44 -24.36
CA GLU A 207 -6.74 23.14 -25.64
C GLU A 207 -8.06 23.91 -25.79
N LYS A 208 -8.12 25.08 -25.14
CA LYS A 208 -8.46 26.39 -25.73
C LYS A 208 -8.65 27.43 -24.65
#